data_AF-A0A962F835-F1
#
_entry.id   AF-A0A962F835-F1
#
_cell.length_a   1.000
_cell.length_b   1.000
_cell.length_c   1.000
_cell.angle_alpha   90.00
_cell.angle_beta   90.00
_cell.angle_gamma   90.00
#
_symmetry.space_group_name_H-M   'P 1'
#
loop_
_entity.id
_entity.type
_entity.pdbx_description
1 polymer ?
#
loop_
_entity_poly.entity_id
_entity_poly.type
_entity_poly.pdbx_seq_one_letter_code
_entity_poly.pdbx_strand_id
1 'polypeptide(L)'
;MGQYHNIVSIDRREFLQPHLLGCGLKAWEQLGGGIPAALTWLLAANPGNMPADLSGDYGGAWAGTRVAAFGDYAEDSDMPDLPVGLTASGIYQMCESKPEPRSYRNAAETEAQYKRNAKRECLQDTAEWQQRRAAGELFEDLTIPVRGIVEEGASVRYCGSGWLTEVPVLAYAQKNAKGEIHYDLIEMSKDDRGYYRRMCGIKDTARNPSEAGLSRWPWDRPPSNHAWRGISDWKADQGQARVFINLDKREFFDPLAFGEQSTTAGIMRACTGHKPIMSLDAIVMPDGVRIDQRFGKSDFSSAALLTAMLFHPETRGGGDISMTEFPEVGRWRGDRIALTSAYSSEKLPSTTEARDSFHNIGALLSQAAVKLAA
;
A
#
# COMPACT_ATOMS: atom_id res chain seq x y z
N MET A 1 12.88 4.79 21.13
CA MET A 1 11.83 5.14 20.14
C MET A 1 12.17 4.42 18.84
N GLY A 2 11.19 4.17 17.99
CA GLY A 2 11.44 3.50 16.71
C GLY A 2 11.77 4.48 15.59
N GLN A 3 12.43 4.01 14.54
CA GLN A 3 12.67 4.79 13.33
C GLN A 3 11.39 4.80 12.48
N TYR A 4 11.03 5.97 11.96
CA TYR A 4 9.84 6.16 11.13
C TYR A 4 10.23 6.23 9.67
N HIS A 5 9.42 5.62 8.80
CA HIS A 5 9.77 5.48 7.40
C HIS A 5 8.63 5.89 6.47
N ASN A 6 9.02 6.51 5.35
CA ASN A 6 8.16 6.72 4.19
C ASN A 6 8.70 5.91 3.01
N ILE A 7 7.79 5.35 2.21
CA ILE A 7 8.15 4.66 0.96
C ILE A 7 8.13 5.69 -0.17
N VAL A 8 9.20 5.70 -0.97
CA VAL A 8 9.49 6.79 -1.91
C VAL A 8 9.85 6.25 -3.28
N SER A 9 9.28 6.81 -4.35
CA SER A 9 9.86 6.76 -5.69
C SER A 9 10.82 7.93 -5.86
N ILE A 10 12.11 7.62 -5.93
CA ILE A 10 13.20 8.61 -5.98
C ILE A 10 13.13 9.39 -7.30
N ASP A 11 12.90 8.69 -8.42
CA ASP A 11 12.90 9.32 -9.74
C ASP A 11 11.67 10.20 -9.97
N ARG A 12 10.53 9.83 -9.39
CA ARG A 12 9.29 10.60 -9.50
C ARG A 12 9.18 11.71 -8.46
N ARG A 13 9.96 11.60 -7.39
CA ARG A 13 9.83 12.43 -6.19
C ARG A 13 8.43 12.35 -5.62
N GLU A 14 7.96 11.14 -5.43
CA GLU A 14 6.64 10.82 -4.90
C GLU A 14 6.80 9.92 -3.68
N PHE A 15 5.88 9.99 -2.71
CA PHE A 15 5.92 9.15 -1.52
C PHE A 15 4.54 8.67 -1.05
N LEU A 16 4.55 7.69 -0.15
CA LEU A 16 3.39 7.19 0.57
C LEU A 16 3.54 7.42 2.07
N GLN A 17 2.47 7.91 2.70
CA GLN A 17 2.31 8.15 4.13
C GLN A 17 1.60 6.95 4.80
N PRO A 18 2.30 6.09 5.54
CA PRO A 18 1.75 4.83 6.08
C PRO A 18 0.45 4.98 6.87
N HIS A 19 0.35 6.00 7.74
CA HIS A 19 -0.81 6.22 8.60
C HIS A 19 -2.13 6.44 7.82
N LEU A 20 -2.06 6.99 6.61
CA LEU A 20 -3.23 7.22 5.76
C LEU A 20 -3.63 5.97 4.96
N LEU A 21 -2.84 4.91 5.05
CA LEU A 21 -3.08 3.57 4.49
C LEU A 21 -3.18 2.50 5.59
N GLY A 22 -3.52 2.92 6.81
CA GLY A 22 -3.74 2.01 7.92
C GLY A 22 -2.50 1.33 8.51
N CYS A 23 -1.31 1.71 8.06
CA CYS A 23 -0.05 1.14 8.51
C CYS A 23 0.60 2.02 9.58
N GLY A 24 1.39 1.44 10.47
CA GLY A 24 2.24 2.22 11.37
C GLY A 24 3.46 2.80 10.64
N LEU A 25 4.27 3.61 11.31
CA LEU A 25 5.44 4.26 10.70
C LEU A 25 6.72 3.43 10.79
N LYS A 26 6.78 2.40 11.62
CA LYS A 26 7.98 1.55 11.73
C LYS A 26 7.98 0.48 10.64
N ALA A 27 9.16 -0.03 10.28
CA ALA A 27 9.31 -0.97 9.17
C ALA A 27 8.41 -2.21 9.31
N TRP A 28 8.42 -2.86 10.48
CA TRP A 28 7.56 -4.01 10.78
C TRP A 28 6.06 -3.70 10.66
N GLU A 29 5.65 -2.49 11.01
CA GLU A 29 4.24 -2.06 10.98
C GLU A 29 3.75 -1.76 9.54
N GLN A 30 4.65 -1.76 8.56
CA GLN A 30 4.38 -1.51 7.14
C GLN A 30 4.41 -2.79 6.27
N LEU A 31 4.77 -3.94 6.85
CA LEU A 31 4.79 -5.20 6.11
C LEU A 31 3.38 -5.75 5.84
N GLY A 32 2.36 -5.32 6.58
CA GLY A 32 0.96 -5.64 6.30
C GLY A 32 0.16 -4.41 5.91
N GLY A 33 -1.06 -4.64 5.41
CA GLY A 33 -2.05 -3.58 5.18
C GLY A 33 -1.84 -2.80 3.88
N GLY A 34 -2.04 -1.49 3.94
CA GLY A 34 -2.20 -0.67 2.75
C GLY A 34 -0.93 -0.28 2.00
N ILE A 35 0.25 -0.26 2.64
CA ILE A 35 1.52 0.09 1.96
C ILE A 35 1.90 -0.98 0.91
N PRO A 36 1.95 -2.28 1.23
CA PRO A 36 2.22 -3.33 0.23
C PRO A 36 1.18 -3.34 -0.91
N ALA A 37 -0.10 -3.11 -0.59
CA ALA A 37 -1.16 -3.02 -1.58
C ALA A 37 -1.01 -1.79 -2.50
N ALA A 38 -0.63 -0.63 -1.94
CA ALA A 38 -0.34 0.58 -2.72
C ALA A 38 0.86 0.37 -3.66
N LEU A 39 1.94 -0.24 -3.17
CA LEU A 39 3.11 -0.58 -3.98
C LEU A 39 2.75 -1.50 -5.14
N THR A 40 1.90 -2.51 -4.90
CA THR A 40 1.42 -3.41 -5.96
C THR A 40 0.76 -2.63 -7.10
N TRP A 41 -0.11 -1.65 -6.79
CA TRP A 41 -0.76 -0.82 -7.79
C TRP A 41 0.20 0.13 -8.52
N LEU A 42 1.03 0.85 -7.76
CA LEU A 42 1.97 1.83 -8.30
C LEU A 42 3.04 1.20 -9.19
N LEU A 43 3.40 -0.06 -8.92
CA LEU A 43 4.39 -0.82 -9.70
C LEU A 43 3.76 -1.61 -10.86
N ALA A 44 2.43 -1.78 -10.90
CA ALA A 44 1.73 -2.55 -11.94
C ALA A 44 1.89 -1.93 -13.33
N ALA A 45 2.91 -2.38 -14.07
CA ALA A 45 3.14 -1.95 -15.44
C ALA A 45 1.96 -2.38 -16.32
N ASN A 46 1.42 -1.43 -17.09
CA ASN A 46 0.22 -1.61 -17.91
C ASN A 46 -0.91 -2.30 -17.12
N PRO A 47 -1.67 -1.55 -16.29
CA PRO A 47 -2.65 -2.15 -15.38
C PRO A 47 -3.58 -3.10 -16.13
N GLY A 48 -4.00 -2.75 -17.36
CA GLY A 48 -4.79 -3.62 -18.24
C GLY A 48 -6.26 -3.25 -18.29
N ASN A 49 -7.11 -4.20 -18.69
CA ASN A 49 -8.55 -3.99 -18.83
C ASN A 49 -9.40 -5.14 -18.26
N MET A 50 -8.79 -6.11 -17.59
CA MET A 50 -9.48 -7.21 -16.93
C MET A 50 -10.00 -6.80 -15.54
N PRO A 51 -10.94 -7.53 -14.93
CA PRO A 51 -11.46 -7.17 -13.61
C PRO A 51 -10.40 -6.99 -12.50
N ALA A 52 -9.37 -7.85 -12.45
CA ALA A 52 -8.30 -7.78 -11.44
C ALA A 52 -7.18 -6.80 -11.77
N ASP A 53 -7.20 -6.23 -12.97
CA ASP A 53 -6.20 -5.28 -13.45
C ASP A 53 -6.34 -3.92 -12.76
N LEU A 54 -7.53 -3.64 -12.20
CA LEU A 54 -7.95 -2.39 -11.57
C LEU A 54 -7.82 -1.18 -12.51
N SER A 55 -8.72 -0.20 -12.36
CA SER A 55 -8.72 1.00 -13.19
C SER A 55 -8.60 2.23 -12.29
N GLY A 56 -7.68 3.13 -12.63
CA GLY A 56 -7.52 4.38 -11.91
C GLY A 56 -6.27 5.12 -12.35
N ASP A 57 -6.15 6.34 -11.87
CA ASP A 57 -4.93 7.12 -12.04
C ASP A 57 -3.78 6.48 -11.25
N TYR A 58 -2.55 6.81 -11.63
CA TYR A 58 -1.31 6.38 -10.98
C TYR A 58 -0.95 4.87 -11.08
N GLY A 59 -1.79 4.04 -11.71
CA GLY A 59 -1.46 2.63 -11.97
C GLY A 59 -0.18 2.53 -12.81
N GLY A 60 0.85 1.88 -12.26
CA GLY A 60 2.15 1.79 -12.91
C GLY A 60 2.98 3.09 -12.91
N ALA A 61 2.61 4.13 -12.15
CA ALA A 61 3.37 5.38 -12.09
C ALA A 61 4.83 5.19 -11.64
N TRP A 62 5.06 4.21 -10.77
CA TRP A 62 6.38 3.86 -10.22
C TRP A 62 7.05 2.69 -10.94
N ALA A 63 6.39 2.07 -11.92
CA ALA A 63 6.94 0.94 -12.66
C ALA A 63 8.24 1.35 -13.40
N GLY A 64 9.34 0.67 -13.06
CA GLY A 64 10.67 0.91 -13.60
C GLY A 64 11.42 2.09 -12.97
N THR A 65 10.91 2.66 -11.87
CA THR A 65 11.56 3.73 -11.10
C THR A 65 12.31 3.18 -9.90
N ARG A 66 13.30 3.93 -9.40
CA ARG A 66 14.01 3.62 -8.17
C ARG A 66 13.11 3.83 -6.96
N VAL A 67 12.90 2.76 -6.18
CA VAL A 67 12.04 2.79 -4.98
C VAL A 67 12.83 2.40 -3.75
N ALA A 68 12.62 3.11 -2.65
CA ALA A 68 13.26 2.82 -1.37
C ALA A 68 12.38 3.29 -0.20
N ALA A 69 12.57 2.67 0.97
CA ALA A 69 12.15 3.25 2.23
C ALA A 69 13.23 4.19 2.78
N PHE A 70 12.83 5.39 3.18
CA PHE A 70 13.69 6.35 3.86
C PHE A 70 13.16 6.58 5.26
N GLY A 71 14.05 6.41 6.24
CA GLY A 71 13.71 6.66 7.62
C GLY A 71 14.20 8.02 8.14
N ASP A 72 13.67 8.46 9.27
CA ASP A 72 14.08 9.71 9.92
C ASP A 72 15.52 9.70 10.46
N TYR A 73 16.15 8.52 10.57
CA TYR A 73 17.57 8.33 10.94
C TYR A 73 18.47 7.98 9.74
N ALA A 74 18.00 8.22 8.51
CA ALA A 74 18.84 8.00 7.33
C ALA A 74 20.07 8.93 7.36
N GLU A 75 21.20 8.41 6.94
CA GLU A 75 22.47 9.13 6.79
C GLU A 75 22.84 9.18 5.30
N ASP A 76 23.54 10.22 4.88
CA ASP A 76 23.86 10.43 3.46
C ASP A 76 24.68 9.30 2.84
N SER A 77 25.46 8.59 3.67
CA SER A 77 26.22 7.41 3.27
C SER A 77 25.35 6.18 2.96
N ASP A 78 24.07 6.18 3.33
CA ASP A 78 23.17 5.04 3.10
C ASP A 78 22.81 4.84 1.63
N MET A 79 22.88 5.92 0.86
CA MET A 79 22.63 5.94 -0.59
C MET A 79 23.51 7.01 -1.25
N PRO A 80 24.81 6.75 -1.45
CA PRO A 80 25.72 7.73 -2.02
C PRO A 80 25.40 8.08 -3.48
N ASP A 81 24.64 7.21 -4.18
CA ASP A 81 24.33 7.34 -5.61
C ASP A 81 22.97 8.02 -5.88
N LEU A 82 22.44 8.78 -4.91
CA LEU A 82 21.23 9.57 -5.12
C LEU A 82 21.44 10.68 -6.17
N PRO A 83 20.36 11.09 -6.89
CA PRO A 83 20.41 12.26 -7.75
C PRO A 83 20.98 13.49 -7.06
N VAL A 84 21.70 14.32 -7.82
CA VAL A 84 22.22 15.61 -7.34
C VAL A 84 21.08 16.44 -6.73
N GLY A 85 21.32 16.97 -5.54
CA GLY A 85 20.33 17.76 -4.79
C GLY A 85 19.43 16.94 -3.87
N LEU A 86 19.56 15.60 -3.88
CA LEU A 86 18.95 14.72 -2.89
C LEU A 86 20.02 14.17 -1.95
N THR A 87 19.68 14.07 -0.67
CA THR A 87 20.48 13.38 0.34
C THR A 87 19.57 12.40 1.08
N ALA A 88 20.10 11.25 1.49
CA ALA A 88 19.28 10.24 2.16
C ALA A 88 18.72 10.77 3.49
N SER A 89 19.51 11.54 4.25
CA SER A 89 19.06 12.20 5.48
C SER A 89 17.98 13.27 5.26
N GLY A 90 17.94 13.89 4.07
CA GLY A 90 16.99 14.95 3.74
C GLY A 90 15.63 14.44 3.24
N ILE A 91 15.57 13.28 2.58
CA ILE A 91 14.34 12.81 1.90
C ILE A 91 13.16 12.66 2.86
N TYR A 92 13.37 12.07 4.04
CA TYR A 92 12.28 11.92 5.02
C TYR A 92 11.69 13.28 5.42
N GLN A 93 12.55 14.27 5.67
CA GLN A 93 12.12 15.63 6.04
C GLN A 93 11.41 16.34 4.88
N MET A 94 11.83 16.07 3.64
CA MET A 94 11.13 16.58 2.45
C MET A 94 9.71 16.02 2.33
N CYS A 95 9.50 14.75 2.70
CA CYS A 95 8.18 14.11 2.73
C CYS A 95 7.28 14.67 3.85
N GLU A 96 7.84 14.93 5.03
CA GLU A 96 7.10 15.45 6.19
C GLU A 96 6.92 16.98 6.18
N SER A 97 7.61 17.69 5.28
CA SER A 97 7.47 19.15 5.19
C SER A 97 6.03 19.51 4.82
N LYS A 98 5.48 20.54 5.50
CA LYS A 98 4.05 20.85 5.61
C LYS A 98 3.24 20.41 4.38
N PRO A 99 2.22 19.55 4.55
CA PRO A 99 1.41 19.07 3.43
C PRO A 99 0.76 20.26 2.72
N GLU A 100 0.40 20.07 1.45
CA GLU A 100 -0.42 21.03 0.70
C GLU A 100 -1.55 21.53 1.61
N PRO A 101 -1.67 22.86 1.85
CA PRO A 101 -2.64 23.38 2.79
C PRO A 101 -4.03 22.92 2.36
N ARG A 102 -4.62 22.04 3.17
CA ARG A 102 -5.93 21.46 2.89
C ARG A 102 -6.93 22.59 2.73
N SER A 103 -7.77 22.52 1.70
CA SER A 103 -8.89 23.46 1.56
C SER A 103 -9.75 23.40 2.83
N TYR A 104 -9.65 24.41 3.69
CA TYR A 104 -10.39 24.50 4.95
C TYR A 104 -11.90 24.52 4.66
N ARG A 105 -12.56 23.35 4.66
CA ARG A 105 -13.98 23.28 4.29
C ARG A 105 -14.95 23.48 5.44
N ASN A 106 -14.59 23.21 6.69
CA ASN A 106 -15.59 23.22 7.77
C ASN A 106 -15.07 23.87 9.06
N ALA A 107 -15.44 25.12 9.31
CA ALA A 107 -15.49 25.72 10.65
C ALA A 107 -16.40 26.97 10.63
N ALA A 108 -17.62 26.80 11.11
CA ALA A 108 -18.52 27.85 11.58
C ALA A 108 -18.36 27.86 13.12
N GLU A 109 -18.20 28.95 13.88
CA GLU A 109 -18.51 30.37 13.67
C GLU A 109 -17.46 31.24 14.39
N THR A 110 -16.66 31.97 13.60
CA THR A 110 -15.99 33.27 13.85
C THR A 110 -15.58 33.85 12.48
N GLU A 111 -16.50 33.67 11.54
CA GLU A 111 -16.23 32.92 10.32
C GLU A 111 -15.61 33.77 9.21
N ALA A 112 -15.92 35.06 9.12
CA ALA A 112 -15.51 35.85 7.95
C ALA A 112 -14.07 36.40 8.03
N GLN A 113 -13.58 36.75 9.21
CA GLN A 113 -12.21 37.26 9.37
C GLN A 113 -11.22 36.11 9.53
N TYR A 114 -11.58 35.08 10.31
CA TYR A 114 -10.82 33.84 10.37
C TYR A 114 -10.76 33.16 9.00
N LYS A 115 -11.87 33.05 8.23
CA LYS A 115 -11.80 32.55 6.85
C LYS A 115 -11.02 33.45 5.91
N ARG A 116 -11.00 34.78 6.09
CA ARG A 116 -10.18 35.66 5.24
C ARG A 116 -8.70 35.47 5.51
N ASN A 117 -8.29 35.43 6.77
CA ASN A 117 -6.91 35.19 7.17
C ASN A 117 -6.49 33.76 6.81
N ALA A 118 -7.29 32.75 7.18
CA ALA A 118 -7.04 31.35 6.85
C ALA A 118 -7.05 31.11 5.33
N LYS A 119 -7.90 31.80 4.55
CA LYS A 119 -7.86 31.73 3.08
C LYS A 119 -6.58 32.38 2.54
N ARG A 120 -6.15 33.52 3.08
CA ARG A 120 -4.90 34.18 2.65
C ARG A 120 -3.69 33.34 3.00
N GLU A 121 -3.62 32.82 4.22
CA GLU A 121 -2.59 31.89 4.69
C GLU A 121 -2.60 30.62 3.84
N CYS A 122 -3.77 30.01 3.61
CA CYS A 122 -3.90 28.86 2.71
C CYS A 122 -3.41 29.17 1.29
N LEU A 123 -3.77 30.32 0.71
CA LEU A 123 -3.30 30.71 -0.63
C LEU A 123 -1.79 30.95 -0.66
N GLN A 124 -1.24 31.57 0.40
CA GLN A 124 0.20 31.80 0.54
C GLN A 124 0.95 30.48 0.70
N ASP A 125 0.48 29.60 1.59
CA ASP A 125 1.01 28.26 1.80
C ASP A 125 0.90 27.43 0.50
N THR A 126 -0.19 27.57 -0.28
CA THR A 126 -0.35 26.88 -1.57
C THR A 126 0.67 27.42 -2.58
N ALA A 127 0.85 28.74 -2.65
CA ALA A 127 1.81 29.36 -3.57
C ALA A 127 3.26 28.97 -3.21
N GLU A 128 3.61 28.99 -1.92
CA GLU A 128 4.91 28.54 -1.42
C GLU A 128 5.11 27.06 -1.72
N TRP A 129 4.13 26.21 -1.44
CA TRP A 129 4.18 24.79 -1.76
C TRP A 129 4.37 24.54 -3.26
N GLN A 130 3.63 25.24 -4.12
CA GLN A 130 3.78 25.16 -5.58
C GLN A 130 5.16 25.62 -6.03
N GLN A 131 5.71 26.68 -5.45
CA GLN A 131 7.04 27.17 -5.74
C GLN A 131 8.11 26.14 -5.35
N ARG A 132 8.02 25.58 -4.13
CA ARG A 132 8.95 24.55 -3.63
C ARG A 132 8.84 23.25 -4.43
N ARG A 133 7.63 22.85 -4.84
CA ARG A 133 7.42 21.73 -5.76
C ARG A 133 8.07 21.99 -7.12
N ALA A 134 7.87 23.18 -7.70
CA ALA A 134 8.47 23.56 -8.97
C ALA A 134 10.01 23.64 -8.90
N ALA A 135 10.55 24.02 -7.74
CA ALA A 135 11.98 24.00 -7.45
C ALA A 135 12.52 22.58 -7.21
N GLY A 136 11.66 21.56 -7.11
CA GLY A 136 12.07 20.22 -6.74
C GLY A 136 12.65 20.20 -5.33
N GLU A 137 11.96 20.78 -4.36
CA GLU A 137 12.34 20.69 -2.94
C GLU A 137 11.44 19.71 -2.17
N LEU A 138 10.36 19.25 -2.81
CA LEU A 138 9.30 18.48 -2.19
C LEU A 138 9.10 17.14 -2.90
N PHE A 139 8.69 16.16 -2.12
CA PHE A 139 8.09 14.94 -2.64
C PHE A 139 6.56 15.11 -2.68
N GLU A 140 5.92 14.63 -3.73
CA GLU A 140 4.47 14.62 -3.85
C GLU A 140 3.86 13.43 -3.08
N ASP A 141 2.91 13.72 -2.21
CA ASP A 141 2.17 12.71 -1.46
C ASP A 141 1.11 12.05 -2.35
N LEU A 142 1.34 10.80 -2.77
CA LEU A 142 0.39 10.03 -3.56
C LEU A 142 -0.63 9.25 -2.72
N THR A 143 -0.58 9.38 -1.39
CA THR A 143 -1.34 8.51 -0.52
C THR A 143 -2.84 8.66 -0.67
N ILE A 144 -3.33 9.90 -0.76
CA ILE A 144 -4.77 10.16 -0.91
C ILE A 144 -5.30 9.68 -2.27
N PRO A 145 -4.65 9.99 -3.41
CA PRO A 145 -5.05 9.44 -4.71
C PRO A 145 -5.05 7.91 -4.75
N VAL A 146 -4.02 7.28 -4.18
CA VAL A 146 -3.85 5.82 -4.21
C VAL A 146 -4.78 5.11 -3.21
N ARG A 147 -5.13 5.73 -2.08
CA ARG A 147 -5.98 5.08 -1.06
C ARG A 147 -7.27 4.51 -1.62
N GLY A 148 -7.93 5.21 -2.54
CA GLY A 148 -9.17 4.73 -3.15
C GLY A 148 -9.02 3.39 -3.88
N ILE A 149 -7.92 3.21 -4.61
CA ILE A 149 -7.66 1.97 -5.33
C ILE A 149 -7.23 0.84 -4.38
N VAL A 150 -6.57 1.18 -3.27
CA VAL A 150 -6.24 0.21 -2.21
C VAL A 150 -7.52 -0.28 -1.55
N GLU A 151 -8.45 0.61 -1.24
CA GLU A 151 -9.77 0.27 -0.69
C GLU A 151 -10.59 -0.65 -1.61
N GLU A 152 -10.48 -0.45 -2.93
CA GLU A 152 -11.15 -1.26 -3.94
C GLU A 152 -10.46 -2.62 -4.12
N GLY A 153 -9.16 -2.60 -4.43
CA GLY A 153 -8.36 -3.78 -4.73
C GLY A 153 -8.26 -4.73 -3.55
N ALA A 154 -7.99 -4.21 -2.35
CA ALA A 154 -7.84 -5.02 -1.15
C ALA A 154 -9.17 -5.26 -0.40
N SER A 155 -10.29 -4.69 -0.87
CA SER A 155 -11.62 -4.82 -0.24
C SER A 155 -11.63 -4.39 1.24
N VAL A 156 -11.13 -3.18 1.50
CA VAL A 156 -11.01 -2.59 2.85
C VAL A 156 -11.48 -1.14 2.87
N ARG A 157 -11.73 -0.59 4.06
CA ARG A 157 -12.03 0.83 4.26
C ARG A 157 -11.14 1.41 5.34
N TYR A 158 -10.48 2.52 5.04
CA TYR A 158 -9.66 3.22 6.03
C TYR A 158 -10.50 4.25 6.79
N CYS A 159 -10.66 4.04 8.09
CA CYS A 159 -11.55 4.86 8.93
C CYS A 159 -10.83 5.47 10.12
N GLY A 160 -11.37 6.56 10.69
CA GLY A 160 -10.80 7.26 11.85
C GLY A 160 -10.24 8.65 11.50
N SER A 161 -9.75 9.34 12.53
CA SER A 161 -9.09 10.65 12.43
C SER A 161 -7.66 10.54 12.95
N GLY A 162 -6.66 10.69 12.07
CA GLY A 162 -5.25 10.46 12.39
C GLY A 162 -4.76 9.16 11.76
N TRP A 163 -4.23 8.25 12.58
CA TRP A 163 -3.89 6.89 12.13
C TRP A 163 -5.18 6.18 11.72
N LEU A 164 -5.33 5.95 10.41
CA LEU A 164 -6.51 5.27 9.91
C LEU A 164 -6.46 3.80 10.33
N THR A 165 -7.63 3.23 10.59
CA THR A 165 -7.77 1.80 10.84
C THR A 165 -8.34 1.16 9.60
N GLU A 166 -7.72 0.07 9.19
CA GLU A 166 -8.23 -0.79 8.15
C GLU A 166 -9.47 -1.55 8.67
N VAL A 167 -10.59 -1.37 7.97
CA VAL A 167 -11.85 -2.08 8.24
C VAL A 167 -12.12 -3.00 7.05
N PRO A 168 -11.95 -4.32 7.20
CA PRO A 168 -12.25 -5.27 6.14
C PRO A 168 -13.75 -5.27 5.81
N VAL A 169 -14.07 -5.17 4.53
CA VAL A 169 -15.45 -5.15 4.04
C VAL A 169 -15.66 -6.28 3.06
N LEU A 170 -16.91 -6.77 2.95
CA LEU A 170 -17.29 -7.62 1.84
C LEU A 170 -17.07 -6.85 0.53
N ALA A 171 -16.58 -7.56 -0.47
CA ALA A 171 -16.27 -7.02 -1.78
C ALA A 171 -17.46 -6.30 -2.44
N TYR A 172 -18.68 -6.74 -2.16
CA TYR A 172 -19.88 -6.16 -2.73
C TYR A 172 -20.57 -5.24 -1.74
N ALA A 173 -20.82 -4.02 -2.20
CA ALA A 173 -21.73 -3.11 -1.54
C ALA A 173 -23.17 -3.50 -1.89
N GLN A 174 -24.04 -3.53 -0.90
CA GLN A 174 -25.48 -3.67 -1.10
C GLN A 174 -26.13 -2.30 -1.16
N LYS A 175 -27.19 -2.14 -1.94
CA LYS A 175 -28.08 -0.99 -1.81
C LYS A 175 -29.18 -1.32 -0.82
N ASN A 176 -29.36 -0.49 0.19
CA ASN A 176 -30.48 -0.63 1.11
C ASN A 176 -31.80 -0.21 0.44
N ALA A 177 -32.93 -0.34 1.15
CA ALA A 177 -34.25 0.02 0.63
C ALA A 177 -34.39 1.49 0.18
N LYS A 178 -33.49 2.37 0.64
CA LYS A 178 -33.43 3.79 0.26
C LYS A 178 -32.48 4.06 -0.92
N GLY A 179 -31.87 3.01 -1.48
CA GLY A 179 -30.86 3.11 -2.53
C GLY A 179 -29.48 3.54 -2.04
N GLU A 180 -29.29 3.70 -0.72
CA GLU A 180 -28.00 4.05 -0.13
C GLU A 180 -27.10 2.83 -0.08
N ILE A 181 -25.79 3.07 -0.11
CA ILE A 181 -24.80 2.00 -0.13
C ILE A 181 -24.48 1.54 1.28
N HIS A 182 -24.44 0.23 1.44
CA HIS A 182 -24.08 -0.45 2.66
C HIS A 182 -22.99 -1.48 2.35
N TYR A 183 -21.93 -1.49 3.16
CA TYR A 183 -20.92 -2.53 3.12
C TYR A 183 -21.09 -3.41 4.34
N ASP A 184 -21.34 -4.69 4.10
CA ASP A 184 -21.24 -5.68 5.16
C ASP A 184 -19.77 -5.84 5.56
N LEU A 185 -19.53 -5.95 6.87
CA LEU A 185 -18.22 -6.33 7.37
C LEU A 185 -18.05 -7.84 7.15
N ILE A 186 -16.84 -8.29 6.79
CA ILE A 186 -16.51 -9.72 6.75
C ILE A 186 -16.82 -10.30 8.12
N GLU A 187 -17.51 -11.45 8.21
CA GLU A 187 -17.98 -12.09 9.44
C GLU A 187 -17.16 -11.76 10.71
N MET A 188 -17.59 -10.71 11.40
CA MET A 188 -16.90 -10.17 12.56
C MET A 188 -17.52 -10.66 13.85
N SER A 189 -16.67 -11.00 14.82
CA SER A 189 -17.14 -11.18 16.18
C SER A 189 -17.77 -9.88 16.71
N LYS A 190 -18.57 -9.98 17.76
CA LYS A 190 -19.12 -8.80 18.43
C LYS A 190 -18.02 -7.86 18.92
N ASP A 191 -16.88 -8.42 19.32
CA ASP A 191 -15.75 -7.68 19.87
C ASP A 191 -15.03 -6.86 18.79
N ASP A 192 -14.89 -7.42 17.58
CA ASP A 192 -14.27 -6.70 16.46
C ASP A 192 -15.11 -5.51 16.00
N ARG A 193 -16.45 -5.65 15.99
CA ARG A 193 -17.36 -4.53 15.70
C ARG A 193 -17.21 -3.41 16.72
N GLY A 194 -17.06 -3.74 18.00
CA GLY A 194 -16.76 -2.77 19.04
C GLY A 194 -15.41 -2.09 18.81
N TYR A 195 -14.37 -2.89 18.52
CA TYR A 195 -13.04 -2.36 18.20
C TYR A 195 -13.07 -1.32 17.08
N TYR A 196 -13.68 -1.63 15.93
CA TYR A 196 -13.74 -0.67 14.82
C TYR A 196 -14.58 0.57 15.13
N ARG A 197 -15.64 0.44 15.94
CA ARG A 197 -16.38 1.61 16.42
C ARG A 197 -15.45 2.53 17.22
N ARG A 198 -14.72 1.99 18.21
CA ARG A 198 -13.77 2.79 19.01
C ARG A 198 -12.72 3.48 18.12
N MET A 199 -12.14 2.73 17.18
CA MET A 199 -11.14 3.28 16.26
C MET A 199 -11.70 4.37 15.33
N CYS A 200 -12.99 4.34 15.05
CA CYS A 200 -13.70 5.39 14.31
C CYS A 200 -14.19 6.56 15.20
N GLY A 201 -13.89 6.56 16.49
CA GLY A 201 -14.42 7.55 17.44
C GLY A 201 -15.92 7.38 17.74
N ILE A 202 -16.46 6.20 17.49
CA ILE A 202 -17.88 5.86 17.68
C ILE A 202 -18.06 5.18 19.04
N LYS A 203 -19.11 5.55 19.76
CA LYS A 203 -19.48 4.89 21.02
C LYS A 203 -19.79 3.41 20.78
N ASP A 204 -19.20 2.53 21.57
CA ASP A 204 -19.41 1.07 21.48
C ASP A 204 -20.87 0.64 21.56
N THR A 205 -21.68 1.39 22.29
CA THR A 205 -23.10 1.13 22.50
C THR A 205 -23.97 1.43 21.29
N ALA A 206 -23.49 2.21 20.32
CA ALA A 206 -24.27 2.61 19.14
C ALA A 206 -24.50 1.41 18.22
N ARG A 207 -25.75 0.99 18.04
CA ARG A 207 -26.16 -0.16 17.22
C ARG A 207 -26.32 0.20 15.75
N ASN A 208 -26.57 1.47 15.45
CA ASN A 208 -26.75 2.02 14.12
C ASN A 208 -26.08 3.41 14.03
N PRO A 209 -25.88 3.96 12.80
CA PRO A 209 -25.25 5.26 12.61
C PRO A 209 -25.96 6.39 13.35
N SER A 210 -27.30 6.40 13.37
CA SER A 210 -28.07 7.46 14.03
C SER A 210 -27.83 7.54 15.54
N GLU A 211 -27.67 6.42 16.23
CA GLU A 211 -27.30 6.38 17.66
C GLU A 211 -25.90 6.97 17.92
N ALA A 212 -25.02 6.95 16.92
CA ALA A 212 -23.70 7.57 16.95
C ALA A 212 -23.71 9.05 16.50
N GLY A 213 -24.87 9.61 16.15
CA GLY A 213 -24.96 10.95 15.56
C GLY A 213 -24.42 11.02 14.12
N LEU A 214 -24.39 9.89 13.42
CA LEU A 214 -23.89 9.76 12.05
C LEU A 214 -25.04 9.48 11.08
N SER A 215 -24.90 9.96 9.84
CA SER A 215 -25.83 9.61 8.76
C SER A 215 -25.61 8.20 8.20
N ARG A 216 -24.36 7.69 8.27
CA ARG A 216 -23.95 6.34 7.85
C ARG A 216 -22.70 5.90 8.62
N TRP A 217 -22.36 4.61 8.60
CA TRP A 217 -21.09 4.18 9.16
C TRP A 217 -19.90 4.72 8.35
N PRO A 218 -18.73 4.97 8.96
CA PRO A 218 -17.54 5.44 8.25
C PRO A 218 -17.08 4.49 7.13
N TRP A 219 -17.25 3.18 7.31
CA TRP A 219 -16.95 2.16 6.30
C TRP A 219 -18.06 1.99 5.24
N ASP A 220 -19.25 2.55 5.44
CA ASP A 220 -20.32 2.56 4.43
C ASP A 220 -20.08 3.61 3.33
N ARG A 221 -18.98 4.39 3.42
CA ARG A 221 -18.64 5.36 2.39
C ARG A 221 -18.20 4.66 1.10
N PRO A 222 -18.47 5.26 -0.07
CA PRO A 222 -17.75 4.85 -1.27
C PRO A 222 -16.23 5.03 -1.03
N PRO A 223 -15.39 4.18 -1.62
CA PRO A 223 -13.95 4.38 -1.68
C PRO A 223 -13.60 5.79 -2.14
N SER A 224 -12.38 6.22 -1.82
CA SER A 224 -11.92 7.58 -2.15
C SER A 224 -11.90 7.87 -3.66
N ASN A 225 -11.81 6.85 -4.51
CA ASN A 225 -11.90 6.95 -5.98
C ASN A 225 -13.36 6.89 -6.51
N HIS A 226 -14.36 6.89 -5.62
CA HIS A 226 -15.78 6.73 -5.94
C HIS A 226 -16.17 5.37 -6.56
N ALA A 227 -15.31 4.35 -6.53
CA ALA A 227 -15.64 3.02 -7.04
C ALA A 227 -16.74 2.37 -6.20
N TRP A 228 -17.89 2.07 -6.80
CA TRP A 228 -19.07 1.68 -6.05
C TRP A 228 -19.03 0.27 -5.41
N ARG A 229 -17.96 -0.49 -5.65
CA ARG A 229 -17.79 -1.87 -5.21
C ARG A 229 -16.31 -2.16 -5.01
N GLY A 230 -15.97 -2.99 -4.03
CA GLY A 230 -14.68 -3.68 -4.03
C GLY A 230 -14.65 -4.70 -5.17
N ILE A 231 -13.50 -5.33 -5.34
CA ILE A 231 -13.37 -6.43 -6.29
C ILE A 231 -13.85 -7.73 -5.63
N SER A 232 -14.68 -8.54 -6.30
CA SER A 232 -15.11 -9.86 -5.79
C SER A 232 -14.02 -10.91 -5.98
N ASP A 233 -14.05 -12.00 -5.22
CA ASP A 233 -13.01 -13.05 -5.26
C ASP A 233 -12.78 -13.58 -6.66
N TRP A 234 -13.84 -14.03 -7.34
CA TRP A 234 -13.72 -14.51 -8.72
C TRP A 234 -13.20 -13.44 -9.71
N LYS A 235 -13.37 -12.15 -9.40
CA LYS A 235 -12.84 -11.06 -10.23
C LYS A 235 -11.38 -10.79 -9.92
N ALA A 236 -10.94 -10.99 -8.67
CA ALA A 236 -9.55 -10.86 -8.29
C ALA A 236 -8.66 -11.87 -9.02
N ASP A 237 -9.22 -13.01 -9.42
CA ASP A 237 -8.48 -14.04 -10.17
C ASP A 237 -8.49 -13.76 -11.68
N GLN A 238 -9.35 -12.87 -12.16
CA GLN A 238 -9.50 -12.54 -13.57
C GLN A 238 -8.66 -11.32 -13.94
N GLY A 239 -7.36 -11.51 -14.09
CA GLY A 239 -6.45 -10.49 -14.58
C GLY A 239 -5.24 -11.04 -15.27
N GLN A 240 -4.36 -10.13 -15.65
CA GLN A 240 -3.06 -10.53 -16.18
C GLN A 240 -2.24 -11.17 -15.06
N ALA A 241 -1.58 -12.29 -15.38
CA ALA A 241 -0.54 -12.83 -14.51
C ALA A 241 0.63 -11.86 -14.45
N ARG A 242 1.19 -11.65 -13.26
CA ARG A 242 2.20 -10.65 -12.95
C ARG A 242 3.31 -11.22 -12.09
N VAL A 243 4.51 -10.67 -12.27
CA VAL A 243 5.68 -10.99 -11.45
C VAL A 243 6.39 -9.70 -11.05
N PHE A 244 6.91 -9.66 -9.83
CA PHE A 244 7.76 -8.55 -9.39
C PHE A 244 9.15 -8.74 -10.01
N ILE A 245 9.69 -7.67 -10.57
CA ILE A 245 11.01 -7.66 -11.21
C ILE A 245 11.86 -6.54 -10.64
N ASN A 246 13.14 -6.81 -10.48
CA ASN A 246 14.19 -5.84 -10.28
C ASN A 246 15.01 -5.75 -11.57
N LEU A 247 14.97 -4.59 -12.20
CA LEU A 247 15.61 -4.34 -13.50
C LEU A 247 17.12 -4.20 -13.40
N ASP A 248 17.63 -3.72 -12.26
CA ASP A 248 19.06 -3.47 -12.05
C ASP A 248 19.81 -4.78 -11.77
N LYS A 249 19.22 -5.65 -10.95
CA LYS A 249 19.79 -6.96 -10.58
C LYS A 249 19.39 -8.09 -11.52
N ARG A 250 18.43 -7.84 -12.42
CA ARG A 250 17.77 -8.86 -13.25
C ARG A 250 17.26 -10.03 -12.42
N GLU A 251 16.53 -9.72 -11.35
CA GLU A 251 15.90 -10.69 -10.46
C GLU A 251 14.38 -10.60 -10.58
N PHE A 252 13.69 -11.71 -10.34
CA PHE A 252 12.23 -11.72 -10.24
C PHE A 252 11.73 -12.70 -9.18
N PHE A 253 10.50 -12.51 -8.73
CA PHE A 253 9.77 -13.53 -8.01
C PHE A 253 8.28 -13.50 -8.39
N ASP A 254 7.67 -14.67 -8.31
CA ASP A 254 6.28 -14.89 -8.69
C ASP A 254 5.41 -14.95 -7.42
N PRO A 255 4.33 -14.15 -7.31
CA PRO A 255 3.36 -14.25 -6.22
C PRO A 255 2.81 -15.67 -5.99
N LEU A 256 2.77 -16.52 -7.03
CA LEU A 256 2.36 -17.92 -6.88
C LEU A 256 3.26 -18.72 -5.94
N ALA A 257 4.53 -18.31 -5.77
CA ALA A 257 5.45 -18.91 -4.78
C ALA A 257 4.93 -18.79 -3.33
N PHE A 258 4.05 -17.83 -3.09
CA PHE A 258 3.46 -17.51 -1.78
C PHE A 258 2.00 -17.97 -1.66
N GLY A 259 1.50 -18.74 -2.64
CA GLY A 259 0.11 -19.19 -2.69
C GLY A 259 -0.89 -18.08 -3.06
N GLU A 260 -0.41 -16.98 -3.63
CA GLU A 260 -1.23 -15.85 -4.04
C GLU A 260 -1.70 -15.96 -5.48
N GLN A 261 -2.77 -15.24 -5.80
CA GLN A 261 -3.18 -15.03 -7.17
C GLN A 261 -2.28 -13.96 -7.77
N SER A 262 -1.56 -14.28 -8.85
CA SER A 262 -0.58 -13.40 -9.49
C SER A 262 -1.21 -12.26 -10.30
N THR A 263 -2.34 -11.72 -9.88
CA THR A 263 -2.99 -10.55 -10.51
C THR A 263 -2.80 -9.32 -9.61
N THR A 264 -3.02 -8.11 -10.11
CA THR A 264 -2.88 -6.89 -9.28
C THR A 264 -3.75 -6.97 -8.03
N ALA A 265 -5.05 -7.23 -8.21
CA ALA A 265 -5.98 -7.33 -7.09
C ALA A 265 -5.74 -8.55 -6.19
N GLY A 266 -5.30 -9.68 -6.77
CA GLY A 266 -4.96 -10.89 -6.02
C GLY A 266 -3.84 -10.65 -5.01
N ILE A 267 -2.75 -10.01 -5.46
CA ILE A 267 -1.62 -9.61 -4.62
C ILE A 267 -2.07 -8.58 -3.57
N MET A 268 -2.85 -7.56 -3.96
CA MET A 268 -3.34 -6.54 -3.02
C MET A 268 -4.20 -7.13 -1.90
N ARG A 269 -5.05 -8.13 -2.19
CA ARG A 269 -5.89 -8.81 -1.19
C ARG A 269 -5.09 -9.66 -0.22
N ALA A 270 -3.99 -10.24 -0.66
CA ALA A 270 -3.09 -10.99 0.23
C ALA A 270 -2.47 -10.09 1.32
N CYS A 271 -2.39 -8.77 1.10
CA CYS A 271 -1.77 -7.82 2.03
C CYS A 271 -2.64 -7.49 3.25
N THR A 272 -3.96 -7.65 3.16
CA THR A 272 -4.94 -7.18 4.16
C THR A 272 -5.46 -8.29 5.07
N GLY A 273 -4.75 -9.42 5.15
CA GLY A 273 -5.11 -10.54 6.01
C GLY A 273 -6.44 -11.22 5.63
N HIS A 274 -7.02 -10.88 4.48
CA HIS A 274 -8.15 -11.61 3.91
C HIS A 274 -7.71 -13.05 3.71
N LYS A 275 -8.31 -13.97 4.46
CA LYS A 275 -8.08 -15.39 4.25
C LYS A 275 -8.47 -15.68 2.79
N PRO A 276 -7.58 -16.23 1.95
CA PRO A 276 -8.02 -16.73 0.66
C PRO A 276 -9.13 -17.76 0.92
N ILE A 277 -10.34 -17.48 0.44
CA ILE A 277 -11.54 -18.32 0.69
C ILE A 277 -11.46 -19.61 -0.14
N MET A 278 -10.60 -19.65 -1.16
CA MET A 278 -10.37 -20.88 -1.90
C MET A 278 -9.45 -21.82 -1.12
N SER A 279 -10.03 -22.90 -0.58
CA SER A 279 -9.32 -24.15 -0.36
C SER A 279 -8.92 -24.71 -1.73
N LEU A 280 -7.86 -24.18 -2.33
CA LEU A 280 -7.23 -24.81 -3.47
C LEU A 280 -6.47 -26.01 -2.92
N ASP A 281 -7.01 -27.21 -3.15
CA ASP A 281 -6.34 -28.48 -2.89
C ASP A 281 -4.95 -28.46 -3.56
N ALA A 282 -3.92 -28.24 -2.75
CA ALA A 282 -2.48 -28.32 -3.06
C ALA A 282 -2.03 -27.79 -4.44
N ILE A 283 -1.46 -26.58 -4.46
CA ILE A 283 -0.60 -26.17 -5.59
C ILE A 283 0.62 -27.10 -5.59
N VAL A 284 0.75 -27.94 -6.62
CA VAL A 284 1.96 -28.70 -6.90
C VAL A 284 2.85 -27.80 -7.74
N MET A 285 3.98 -27.36 -7.16
CA MET A 285 4.98 -26.62 -7.91
C MET A 285 5.55 -27.48 -9.05
N PRO A 286 6.04 -26.89 -10.16
CA PRO A 286 6.60 -27.63 -11.29
C PRO A 286 7.75 -28.57 -10.94
N ASP A 287 8.44 -28.34 -9.82
CA ASP A 287 9.52 -29.17 -9.28
C ASP A 287 9.03 -30.31 -8.36
N GLY A 288 7.71 -30.48 -8.21
CA GLY A 288 7.09 -31.49 -7.36
C GLY A 288 7.10 -31.14 -5.87
N VAL A 289 7.56 -29.93 -5.48
CA VAL A 289 7.47 -29.47 -4.10
C VAL A 289 6.01 -29.22 -3.76
N ARG A 290 5.46 -30.07 -2.89
CA ARG A 290 4.17 -29.83 -2.24
C ARG A 290 4.40 -28.89 -1.06
N ILE A 291 3.97 -27.65 -1.19
CA ILE A 291 3.80 -26.78 -0.02
C ILE A 291 2.56 -27.30 0.72
N ASP A 292 2.78 -28.02 1.82
CA ASP A 292 1.70 -28.48 2.68
C ASP A 292 1.02 -27.25 3.31
N GLN A 293 -0.15 -26.88 2.79
CA GLN A 293 -0.98 -25.77 3.28
C GLN A 293 -1.40 -25.92 4.76
N ARG A 294 -1.10 -27.06 5.41
CA ARG A 294 -1.34 -27.26 6.85
C ARG A 294 -0.24 -26.67 7.74
N PHE A 295 0.94 -26.39 7.20
CA PHE A 295 1.92 -25.56 7.89
C PHE A 295 1.57 -24.10 7.60
N GLY A 296 1.38 -23.34 8.69
CA GLY A 296 0.68 -22.05 8.72
C GLY A 296 0.90 -21.16 7.51
N LYS A 297 -0.21 -20.62 7.00
CA LYS A 297 -0.24 -19.41 6.16
C LYS A 297 0.94 -18.52 6.54
N SER A 298 1.88 -18.29 5.63
CA SER A 298 2.83 -17.22 5.87
C SER A 298 2.00 -15.95 5.99
N ASP A 299 2.03 -15.31 7.15
CA ASP A 299 1.30 -14.06 7.40
C ASP A 299 1.83 -12.90 6.52
N PHE A 300 2.89 -13.14 5.75
CA PHE A 300 3.50 -12.20 4.81
C PHE A 300 3.12 -12.52 3.37
N SER A 301 2.60 -11.49 2.69
CA SER A 301 2.36 -11.52 1.26
C SER A 301 3.65 -11.30 0.44
N SER A 302 3.63 -11.61 -0.84
CA SER A 302 4.70 -11.32 -1.79
C SER A 302 5.02 -9.82 -1.83
N ALA A 303 4.01 -8.96 -1.73
CA ALA A 303 4.17 -7.52 -1.62
C ALA A 303 4.71 -7.06 -0.26
N ALA A 304 4.42 -7.79 0.83
CA ALA A 304 5.03 -7.56 2.14
C ALA A 304 6.54 -7.76 2.08
N LEU A 305 6.99 -8.86 1.47
CA LEU A 305 8.41 -9.14 1.29
C LEU A 305 9.09 -8.15 0.37
N LEU A 306 8.41 -7.74 -0.71
CA LEU A 306 8.89 -6.62 -1.53
C LEU A 306 9.16 -5.40 -0.65
N THR A 307 8.17 -5.03 0.17
CA THR A 307 8.24 -3.88 1.08
C THR A 307 9.42 -4.01 2.04
N ALA A 308 9.64 -5.19 2.63
CA ALA A 308 10.81 -5.49 3.47
C ALA A 308 12.15 -5.26 2.74
N MET A 309 12.25 -5.68 1.46
CA MET A 309 13.46 -5.50 0.65
C MET A 309 13.76 -4.03 0.31
N LEU A 310 12.84 -3.09 0.56
CA LEU A 310 13.03 -1.65 0.35
C LEU A 310 13.64 -0.92 1.55
N PHE A 311 13.65 -1.53 2.74
CA PHE A 311 14.19 -0.93 3.96
C PHE A 311 15.71 -0.99 4.02
N HIS A 312 16.31 -0.11 4.82
CA HIS A 312 17.74 -0.16 5.07
C HIS A 312 18.10 -1.44 5.85
N PRO A 313 19.18 -2.16 5.51
CA PRO A 313 19.52 -3.42 6.17
C PRO A 313 20.09 -3.26 7.58
N GLU A 314 20.69 -2.11 7.88
CA GLU A 314 21.16 -1.80 9.23
C GLU A 314 20.02 -1.20 10.06
N THR A 315 19.77 -1.77 11.24
CA THR A 315 18.81 -1.27 12.21
C THR A 315 19.38 -0.07 12.95
N ARG A 316 18.65 1.05 13.00
CA ARG A 316 19.04 2.27 13.73
C ARG A 316 18.00 2.70 14.77
N GLY A 317 16.81 2.12 14.73
CA GLY A 317 15.76 2.33 15.72
C GLY A 317 15.04 1.03 16.09
N GLY A 318 14.16 1.13 17.09
CA GLY A 318 13.24 0.04 17.36
C GLY A 318 12.24 -0.14 16.21
N GLY A 319 11.86 -1.38 15.91
CA GLY A 319 10.86 -1.70 14.86
C GLY A 319 11.41 -1.73 13.43
N ASP A 320 12.73 -1.65 13.27
CA ASP A 320 13.41 -1.99 12.01
C ASP A 320 13.43 -3.51 11.81
N ILE A 321 13.57 -3.93 10.55
CA ILE A 321 13.70 -5.33 10.18
C ILE A 321 15.20 -5.66 10.18
N SER A 322 15.63 -6.58 11.02
CA SER A 322 17.04 -6.93 11.09
C SER A 322 17.43 -7.94 10.01
N MET A 323 18.67 -7.89 9.53
CA MET A 323 19.23 -8.93 8.64
C MET A 323 19.22 -10.33 9.28
N THR A 324 19.23 -10.42 10.61
CA THR A 324 19.10 -11.70 11.32
C THR A 324 17.72 -12.32 11.18
N GLU A 325 16.67 -11.49 11.11
CA GLU A 325 15.29 -11.91 10.91
C GLU A 325 15.00 -12.15 9.42
N PHE A 326 15.46 -11.24 8.56
CA PHE A 326 15.25 -11.28 7.12
C PHE A 326 16.53 -10.88 6.37
N PRO A 327 17.37 -11.86 5.97
CA PRO A 327 18.64 -11.58 5.29
C PRO A 327 18.52 -10.78 3.98
N GLU A 328 17.32 -10.75 3.38
CA GLU A 328 17.04 -10.04 2.14
C GLU A 328 16.55 -8.60 2.37
N VAL A 329 16.54 -8.10 3.61
CA VAL A 329 16.24 -6.69 3.90
C VAL A 329 17.18 -5.79 3.10
N GLY A 330 16.64 -4.76 2.46
CA GLY A 330 17.41 -3.85 1.61
C GLY A 330 17.92 -4.42 0.28
N ARG A 331 17.61 -5.68 -0.05
CA ARG A 331 18.11 -6.32 -1.28
C ARG A 331 17.77 -5.52 -2.54
N TRP A 332 16.58 -4.91 -2.61
CA TRP A 332 16.10 -4.15 -3.77
C TRP A 332 15.97 -2.65 -3.48
N ARG A 333 16.53 -2.17 -2.36
CA ARG A 333 16.42 -0.78 -1.96
C ARG A 333 17.16 0.14 -2.93
N GLY A 334 16.43 1.07 -3.51
CA GLY A 334 16.96 2.05 -4.46
C GLY A 334 17.08 1.54 -5.89
N ASP A 335 16.67 0.30 -6.15
CA ASP A 335 16.69 -0.31 -7.49
C ASP A 335 15.41 0.02 -8.26
N ARG A 336 15.49 -0.12 -9.59
CA ARG A 336 14.37 0.03 -10.51
C ARG A 336 13.47 -1.21 -10.48
N ILE A 337 12.25 -1.04 -9.96
CA ILE A 337 11.32 -2.14 -9.69
C ILE A 337 10.07 -1.98 -10.54
N ALA A 338 9.50 -3.10 -10.99
CA ALA A 338 8.17 -3.12 -11.61
C ALA A 338 7.42 -4.40 -11.24
N LEU A 339 6.09 -4.36 -11.40
CA LEU A 339 5.21 -5.51 -11.41
C LEU A 339 4.73 -5.69 -12.86
N THR A 340 5.43 -6.53 -13.60
CA THR A 340 5.22 -6.67 -15.05
C THR A 340 4.13 -7.69 -15.38
N SER A 341 3.62 -7.66 -16.62
CA SER A 341 2.61 -8.58 -17.15
C SER A 341 3.03 -9.16 -18.50
N ALA A 342 2.20 -10.02 -19.10
CA ALA A 342 2.44 -10.53 -20.45
C ALA A 342 2.39 -9.43 -21.53
N TYR A 343 1.78 -8.28 -21.22
CA TYR A 343 1.60 -7.14 -22.13
C TYR A 343 2.32 -5.90 -21.61
N SER A 344 3.53 -6.06 -21.06
CA SER A 344 4.31 -4.92 -20.57
C SER A 344 4.49 -3.86 -21.65
N SER A 345 4.71 -2.60 -21.22
CA SER A 345 5.04 -1.53 -22.16
C SER A 345 6.35 -1.83 -22.89
N GLU A 346 6.58 -1.20 -24.04
CA GLU A 346 7.80 -1.40 -24.85
C GLU A 346 9.13 -1.20 -24.10
N LYS A 347 9.09 -0.60 -22.90
CA LYS A 347 10.27 -0.28 -22.08
C LYS A 347 10.52 -1.25 -20.93
N LEU A 348 9.59 -2.17 -20.64
CA LEU A 348 9.70 -3.10 -19.52
C LEU A 348 9.61 -4.54 -20.06
N PRO A 349 10.39 -5.48 -19.53
CA PRO A 349 10.32 -6.87 -19.96
C PRO A 349 8.95 -7.46 -19.59
N SER A 350 8.41 -8.30 -20.45
CA SER A 350 7.19 -9.06 -20.17
C SER A 350 7.40 -10.11 -19.09
N THR A 351 6.33 -10.70 -18.56
CA THR A 351 6.44 -11.84 -17.61
C THR A 351 7.18 -13.02 -18.20
N THR A 352 7.00 -13.31 -19.49
CA THR A 352 7.72 -14.38 -20.18
C THR A 352 9.21 -14.06 -20.26
N GLU A 353 9.58 -12.87 -20.74
CA GLU A 353 10.99 -12.46 -20.82
C GLU A 353 11.67 -12.42 -19.46
N ALA A 354 10.98 -11.96 -18.41
CA ALA A 354 11.49 -11.99 -17.06
C ALA A 354 11.75 -13.43 -16.60
N ARG A 355 10.78 -14.34 -16.75
CA ARG A 355 10.95 -15.75 -16.38
C ARG A 355 12.08 -16.45 -17.13
N ASP A 356 12.29 -16.09 -18.40
CA ASP A 356 13.30 -16.70 -19.26
C ASP A 356 14.71 -16.14 -19.02
N SER A 357 14.83 -14.89 -18.56
CA SER A 357 16.12 -14.17 -18.59
C SER A 357 16.52 -13.46 -17.29
N PHE A 358 15.71 -13.55 -16.23
CA PHE A 358 15.98 -13.00 -14.90
C PHE A 358 16.19 -14.16 -13.92
N HIS A 359 16.94 -13.91 -12.85
CA HIS A 359 17.14 -14.88 -11.79
C HIS A 359 15.91 -14.96 -10.88
N ASN A 360 15.30 -16.14 -10.77
CA ASN A 360 14.15 -16.35 -9.89
C ASN A 360 14.60 -16.47 -8.42
N ILE A 361 14.19 -15.52 -7.58
CA ILE A 361 14.46 -15.52 -6.14
C ILE A 361 13.25 -15.96 -5.30
N GLY A 362 12.18 -16.45 -5.92
CA GLY A 362 10.93 -16.82 -5.23
C GLY A 362 11.10 -17.88 -4.15
N ALA A 363 11.92 -18.90 -4.38
CA ALA A 363 12.19 -19.95 -3.38
C ALA A 363 12.94 -19.40 -2.16
N LEU A 364 13.92 -18.51 -2.39
CA LEU A 364 14.66 -17.81 -1.34
C LEU A 364 13.71 -16.98 -0.46
N LEU A 365 12.87 -16.16 -1.10
CA LEU A 365 11.92 -15.29 -0.40
C LEU A 365 10.82 -16.08 0.33
N SER A 366 10.34 -17.19 -0.24
CA SER A 366 9.33 -18.03 0.42
C SER A 366 9.87 -18.65 1.71
N GLN A 367 11.14 -19.10 1.72
CA GLN A 367 11.80 -19.59 2.93
C GLN A 367 11.98 -18.47 3.96
N ALA A 368 12.33 -17.27 3.51
CA ALA A 368 12.47 -16.10 4.38
C ALA A 368 11.13 -15.67 5.00
N ALA A 369 10.02 -15.77 4.27
CA ALA A 369 8.68 -15.51 4.78
C ALA A 369 8.27 -16.48 5.91
N VAL A 370 8.61 -17.76 5.76
CA VAL A 370 8.36 -18.77 6.81
C VAL A 370 9.14 -18.44 8.08
N LYS A 371 10.38 -17.95 7.96
CA LYS A 371 11.19 -17.53 9.12
C LYS A 371 10.64 -16.28 9.78
N LEU A 372 10.17 -15.31 8.99
CA LEU A 372 9.56 -14.08 9.51
C LEU A 372 8.26 -14.34 10.29
N ALA A 373 7.52 -15.38 9.92
CA ALA A 373 6.27 -15.77 10.57
C ALA A 373 6.46 -16.65 11.83
N ALA A 374 7.66 -17.18 12.07
CA ALA A 374 7.99 -18.05 13.19
C ALA A 374 8.59 -17.25 14.35
#